data_AF-A0A9D2D773-F1
#
_entry.id   AF-A0A9D2D773-F1
#
_cell.length_a   1.000
_cell.length_b   1.000
_cell.length_c   1.000
_cell.angle_alpha   90.00
_cell.angle_beta   90.00
_cell.angle_gamma   90.00
#
_symmetry.space_group_name_H-M   'P 1'
#
loop_
_entity.id
_entity.type
_entity.pdbx_description
1 polymer ?
#
loop_
_entity_poly.entity_id
_entity_poly.type
_entity_poly.pdbx_seq_one_letter_code
_entity_poly.pdbx_strand_id
1 'polypeptide(L)'
;MFAAMVVLLLGMSVAGCGGIKEKDADWVGLSTWFFTSGVPNNVIEIVTDNEEAELLCTVKNEVLWGYNEQEFCKQVTLSNKDVKQTWWYKRSEDVFSCDYVDIVAKEGEHIVGYAVIKIEPTDFWYKAEIVKSVCFPQRFGEYQKISEEYVQGCIGQAKE
;
A
#
# COMPACT_ATOMS: atom_id res chain seq x y z
N MET A 1 17.64 -49.46 28.18
CA MET A 1 18.82 -48.62 28.42
C MET A 1 18.87 -47.60 27.29
N PHE A 2 18.42 -46.37 27.56
CA PHE A 2 18.37 -45.28 26.57
C PHE A 2 19.77 -44.68 26.43
N ALA A 3 20.28 -44.62 25.20
CA ALA A 3 21.45 -43.81 24.86
C ALA A 3 20.93 -42.50 24.25
N ALA A 4 21.09 -41.42 25.00
CA ALA A 4 20.91 -40.06 24.53
C ALA A 4 22.23 -39.57 23.93
N MET A 5 22.20 -38.92 22.77
CA MET A 5 23.27 -37.97 22.43
C MET A 5 22.84 -36.93 21.39
N VAL A 6 22.57 -35.74 21.92
CA VAL A 6 23.01 -34.41 21.47
C VAL A 6 22.81 -34.07 19.99
N VAL A 7 21.71 -33.39 19.69
CA VAL A 7 21.60 -32.51 18.52
C VAL A 7 21.96 -31.10 18.99
N LEU A 8 23.13 -30.64 18.58
CA LEU A 8 23.61 -29.27 18.74
C LEU A 8 22.87 -28.38 17.73
N LEU A 9 21.74 -27.80 18.14
CA LEU A 9 21.09 -26.73 17.38
C LEU A 9 21.82 -25.43 17.69
N LEU A 10 22.75 -25.08 16.81
CA LEU A 10 23.33 -23.74 16.71
C LEU A 10 22.20 -22.75 16.48
N GLY A 11 21.87 -21.99 17.53
CA GLY A 11 20.97 -20.85 17.45
C GLY A 11 21.59 -19.77 16.59
N MET A 12 21.05 -19.58 15.39
CA MET A 12 21.23 -18.34 14.65
C MET A 12 20.15 -17.37 15.08
N SER A 13 20.53 -16.57 16.08
CA SER A 13 20.24 -15.14 16.22
C SER A 13 19.02 -14.61 15.46
N VAL A 14 17.96 -14.38 16.22
CA VAL A 14 16.88 -13.46 15.89
C VAL A 14 17.48 -12.06 15.74
N ALA A 15 17.78 -11.66 14.52
CA ALA A 15 18.11 -10.27 14.20
C ALA A 15 16.79 -9.55 13.99
N GLY A 16 16.34 -8.82 15.01
CA GLY A 16 15.23 -7.89 14.90
C GLY A 16 15.58 -6.73 13.96
N CYS A 17 14.69 -6.43 13.04
CA CYS A 17 14.57 -5.14 12.38
C CYS A 17 13.09 -4.87 12.09
N GLY A 18 12.56 -3.79 12.69
CA GLY A 18 11.31 -3.10 12.35
C GLY A 18 10.13 -3.96 11.88
N GLY A 19 9.34 -4.48 12.83
CA GLY A 19 8.08 -5.14 12.51
C GLY A 19 7.09 -4.18 11.87
N ILE A 20 6.79 -4.39 10.58
CA ILE A 20 5.55 -3.92 9.98
C ILE A 20 4.47 -4.90 10.41
N LYS A 21 3.31 -4.37 10.82
CA LYS A 21 2.08 -5.15 10.88
C LYS A 21 1.59 -5.26 9.44
N GLU A 22 1.89 -6.36 8.77
CA GLU A 22 1.14 -6.75 7.57
C GLU A 22 -0.35 -6.61 7.91
N LYS A 23 -1.03 -5.75 7.18
CA LYS A 23 -2.45 -5.56 7.31
C LYS A 23 -3.01 -5.58 5.91
N ASP A 24 -3.26 -6.77 5.43
CA ASP A 24 -4.05 -6.95 4.22
C ASP A 24 -5.40 -6.29 4.45
N ALA A 25 -5.73 -5.38 3.55
CA ALA A 25 -7.11 -5.13 3.25
C ALA A 25 -7.48 -5.95 2.02
N ASP A 26 -8.74 -6.37 1.91
CA ASP A 26 -9.21 -7.38 0.94
C ASP A 26 -8.82 -7.17 -0.54
N TRP A 27 -8.28 -6.01 -0.93
CA TRP A 27 -7.93 -5.67 -2.32
C TRP A 27 -6.68 -4.78 -2.49
N VAL A 28 -6.07 -4.28 -1.40
CA VAL A 28 -4.86 -3.45 -1.46
C VAL A 28 -3.83 -3.95 -0.46
N GLY A 29 -2.62 -4.16 -0.98
CA GLY A 29 -1.45 -4.59 -0.23
C GLY A 29 -0.48 -3.45 -0.05
N LEU A 30 0.24 -3.52 1.06
CA LEU A 30 1.40 -2.70 1.32
C LEU A 30 2.54 -3.64 1.70
N SER A 31 3.50 -3.79 0.81
CA SER A 31 4.73 -4.53 1.07
C SER A 31 5.91 -3.57 1.12
N THR A 32 6.89 -3.89 1.96
CA THR A 32 8.15 -3.15 1.98
C THR A 32 9.21 -4.03 1.36
N TRP A 33 9.77 -3.58 0.23
CA TRP A 33 10.84 -4.30 -0.43
C TRP A 33 12.18 -3.62 -0.16
N PHE A 34 13.12 -4.40 0.35
CA PHE A 34 14.50 -3.96 0.58
C PHE A 34 15.32 -4.33 -0.66
N PHE A 35 15.68 -3.34 -1.47
CA PHE A 35 16.71 -3.58 -2.49
C PHE A 35 18.05 -3.85 -1.78
N THR A 36 18.95 -4.59 -2.42
CA THR A 36 20.33 -4.82 -1.97
C THR A 36 21.18 -3.54 -1.84
N SER A 37 20.58 -2.36 -2.05
CA SER A 37 21.17 -1.02 -1.81
C SER A 37 20.65 -0.32 -0.54
N GLY A 38 19.79 -0.96 0.28
CA GLY A 38 19.47 -0.47 1.63
C GLY A 38 18.45 0.68 1.72
N VAL A 39 17.73 1.01 0.65
CA VAL A 39 16.61 1.97 0.69
C VAL A 39 15.29 1.18 0.71
N PRO A 40 14.49 1.25 1.80
CA PRO A 40 13.18 0.62 1.82
C PRO A 40 12.24 1.38 0.89
N ASN A 41 11.65 0.67 -0.06
CA ASN A 41 10.63 1.20 -0.94
C ASN A 41 9.27 0.67 -0.47
N ASN A 42 8.35 1.59 -0.16
CA ASN A 42 6.97 1.30 0.17
C ASN A 42 6.24 0.93 -1.13
N VAL A 43 6.09 -0.37 -1.37
CA VAL A 43 5.42 -0.91 -2.55
C VAL A 43 3.92 -0.91 -2.27
N ILE A 44 3.18 -0.27 -3.15
CA ILE A 44 1.71 -0.28 -3.13
C ILE A 44 1.28 -1.24 -4.22
N GLU A 45 0.50 -2.25 -3.87
CA GLU A 45 0.11 -3.31 -4.79
C GLU A 45 -1.38 -3.64 -4.71
N ILE A 46 -1.90 -4.13 -5.84
CA ILE A 46 -3.25 -4.69 -5.91
C ILE A 46 -3.22 -6.16 -5.44
N VAL A 47 -4.09 -6.51 -4.49
CA VAL A 47 -4.15 -7.86 -3.87
C VAL A 47 -5.52 -8.49 -4.07
N THR A 48 -6.10 -8.32 -5.25
CA THR A 48 -7.34 -8.98 -5.66
C THR A 48 -7.10 -9.78 -6.92
N ASP A 49 -7.88 -10.85 -7.12
CA ASP A 49 -7.87 -11.64 -8.36
C ASP A 49 -8.82 -11.05 -9.43
N ASN A 50 -9.56 -9.99 -9.11
CA ASN A 50 -10.45 -9.35 -10.07
C ASN A 50 -9.65 -8.61 -11.16
N GLU A 51 -9.75 -9.08 -12.40
CA GLU A 51 -9.07 -8.48 -13.55
C GLU A 51 -9.65 -7.12 -13.97
N GLU A 52 -10.87 -6.79 -13.54
CA GLU A 52 -11.52 -5.50 -13.80
C GLU A 52 -11.27 -4.47 -12.69
N ALA A 53 -10.61 -4.88 -11.61
CA ALA A 53 -10.28 -3.98 -10.51
C ALA A 53 -9.13 -3.04 -10.90
N GLU A 54 -9.36 -1.76 -10.69
CA GLU A 54 -8.40 -0.69 -10.86
C GLU A 54 -8.22 0.09 -9.57
N LEU A 55 -6.97 0.41 -9.22
CA LEU A 55 -6.63 1.26 -8.08
C LEU A 55 -6.09 2.59 -8.57
N LEU A 56 -6.87 3.65 -8.39
CA LEU A 56 -6.41 5.01 -8.62
C LEU A 56 -5.65 5.49 -7.38
N CYS A 57 -4.33 5.58 -7.50
CA CYS A 57 -3.43 6.01 -6.44
C CYS A 57 -3.03 7.48 -6.66
N THR A 58 -3.21 8.34 -5.66
CA THR A 58 -2.92 9.77 -5.74
C THR A 58 -2.11 10.23 -4.53
N VAL A 59 -1.12 11.09 -4.77
CA VAL A 59 -0.28 11.70 -3.73
C VAL A 59 -0.29 13.22 -3.82
N LYS A 60 -0.22 13.89 -2.67
CA LYS A 60 -0.20 15.35 -2.61
C LYS A 60 1.22 15.89 -2.65
N ASN A 61 2.07 15.49 -1.71
CA ASN A 61 3.35 16.15 -1.49
C ASN A 61 4.45 15.59 -2.39
N GLU A 62 4.61 14.27 -2.43
CA GLU A 62 5.69 13.62 -3.18
C GLU A 62 5.20 12.98 -4.48
N VAL A 63 5.85 11.91 -4.97
CA VAL A 63 5.56 11.32 -6.28
C VAL A 63 5.42 9.81 -6.20
N LEU A 64 4.71 9.25 -7.19
CA LEU A 64 4.58 7.82 -7.45
C LEU A 64 5.34 7.48 -8.74
N TRP A 65 5.87 6.26 -8.85
CA TRP A 65 6.44 5.75 -10.10
C TRP A 65 5.33 5.29 -11.06
N GLY A 66 5.19 5.99 -12.18
CA GLY A 66 4.28 5.65 -13.27
C GLY A 66 4.96 4.71 -14.27
N TYR A 67 4.47 3.47 -14.34
CA TYR A 67 5.04 2.45 -15.23
C TYR A 67 4.73 2.68 -16.71
N ASN A 68 3.52 3.16 -17.00
CA ASN A 68 3.06 3.37 -18.37
C ASN A 68 3.83 4.55 -19.00
N GLU A 69 4.05 5.59 -18.21
CA GLU A 69 4.74 6.81 -18.60
C GLU A 69 6.26 6.73 -18.42
N GLN A 70 6.75 5.74 -17.66
CA GLN A 70 8.14 5.60 -17.21
C GLN A 70 8.69 6.87 -16.53
N GLU A 71 7.84 7.53 -15.73
CA GLU A 71 8.20 8.78 -15.05
C GLU A 71 7.58 8.88 -13.65
N PHE A 72 7.97 9.91 -12.90
CA PHE A 72 7.40 10.20 -11.59
C PHE A 72 6.16 11.08 -11.71
N CYS A 73 5.02 10.58 -11.24
CA CYS A 73 3.70 11.19 -11.40
C CYS A 73 3.05 11.48 -10.03
N LYS A 74 2.02 12.34 -10.01
CA LYS A 74 1.19 12.58 -8.81
C LYS A 74 0.05 11.58 -8.66
N GLN A 75 -0.27 10.88 -9.75
CA GLN A 75 -1.36 9.93 -9.83
C GLN A 75 -0.93 8.79 -10.74
N VAL A 76 -1.25 7.57 -10.36
CA VAL A 76 -1.05 6.36 -11.19
C VAL A 76 -2.25 5.44 -11.01
N THR A 77 -2.58 4.68 -12.05
CA THR A 77 -3.62 3.65 -11.98
C THR A 77 -2.94 2.28 -12.00
N LEU A 78 -3.28 1.44 -11.02
CA LEU A 78 -2.88 0.04 -10.99
C LEU A 78 -4.03 -0.82 -11.51
N SER A 79 -3.71 -1.87 -12.25
CA SER A 79 -4.68 -2.87 -12.71
C SER A 79 -4.04 -4.25 -12.69
N ASN A 80 -4.85 -5.30 -12.60
CA ASN A 80 -4.35 -6.66 -12.72
C ASN A 80 -3.85 -7.02 -14.13
N LYS A 81 -4.22 -6.23 -15.15
CA LYS A 81 -3.89 -6.47 -16.56
C LYS A 81 -2.56 -5.85 -16.98
N ASP A 82 -2.23 -4.69 -16.43
CA ASP A 82 -1.09 -3.89 -16.89
C ASP A 82 -0.02 -3.75 -15.81
N VAL A 83 -0.36 -3.07 -14.72
CA VAL A 83 0.59 -2.64 -13.70
C VAL A 83 0.01 -2.95 -12.33
N LYS A 84 0.57 -3.97 -11.66
CA LYS A 84 0.07 -4.43 -10.36
C LYS A 84 0.61 -3.66 -9.17
N GLN A 85 1.64 -2.85 -9.35
CA GLN A 85 2.32 -2.17 -8.26
C GLN A 85 2.92 -0.83 -8.66
N THR A 86 3.07 0.06 -7.68
CA THR A 86 3.82 1.32 -7.79
C THR A 86 4.65 1.56 -6.53
N TRP A 87 5.52 2.55 -6.58
CA TRP A 87 6.29 3.03 -5.43
C TRP A 87 6.06 4.49 -5.21
N TRP A 88 5.93 4.84 -3.94
CA TRP A 88 6.10 6.20 -3.49
C TRP A 88 7.58 6.55 -3.40
N TYR A 89 7.93 7.78 -3.76
CA TYR A 89 9.30 8.27 -3.73
C TYR A 89 9.36 9.74 -3.29
N LYS A 90 10.24 10.05 -2.33
CA LYS A 90 10.53 11.44 -1.95
C LYS A 90 11.40 12.11 -3.00
N ARG A 91 10.86 13.10 -3.69
CA ARG A 91 11.56 13.91 -4.68
C ARG A 91 11.96 15.27 -4.15
N SER A 92 11.18 15.83 -3.23
CA SER A 92 11.48 17.14 -2.64
C SER A 92 12.61 17.05 -1.60
N GLU A 93 13.31 18.15 -1.38
CA GLU A 93 14.19 18.31 -0.21
C GLU A 93 13.40 18.73 1.04
N ASP A 94 12.12 19.05 0.88
CA ASP A 94 11.28 19.59 1.95
C ASP A 94 11.15 18.58 3.11
N VAL A 95 11.08 19.13 4.32
CA VAL A 95 10.80 18.38 5.53
C VAL A 95 9.30 18.34 5.72
N PHE A 96 8.71 17.14 5.72
CA PHE A 96 7.29 16.93 5.99
C PHE A 96 7.12 16.03 7.21
N SER A 97 6.03 16.19 7.96
CA SER A 97 5.71 15.33 9.11
C SER A 97 5.12 13.99 8.69
N CYS A 98 4.29 13.99 7.65
CA CYS A 98 3.79 12.80 6.96
C CYS A 98 3.33 13.16 5.53
N ASP A 99 3.26 12.16 4.67
CA ASP A 99 2.57 12.20 3.39
C ASP A 99 1.47 11.12 3.36
N TYR A 100 0.55 11.23 2.41
CA TYR A 100 -0.53 10.27 2.25
C TYR A 100 -0.66 9.83 0.79
N VAL A 101 -0.95 8.54 0.61
CA VAL A 101 -1.41 7.99 -0.65
C VAL A 101 -2.89 7.68 -0.51
N ASP A 102 -3.68 8.37 -1.31
CA ASP A 102 -5.11 8.15 -1.44
C ASP A 102 -5.34 7.09 -2.51
N ILE A 103 -6.16 6.10 -2.19
CA ILE A 103 -6.46 5.01 -3.10
C ILE A 103 -7.97 4.90 -3.25
N VAL A 104 -8.45 4.95 -4.48
CA VAL A 104 -9.84 4.67 -4.83
C VAL A 104 -9.87 3.42 -5.70
N ALA A 105 -10.58 2.39 -5.25
CA ALA A 105 -10.80 1.18 -6.03
C ALA A 105 -12.05 1.30 -6.88
N LYS A 106 -11.93 0.98 -8.16
CA LYS A 106 -13.03 0.93 -9.12
C LYS A 106 -13.11 -0.44 -9.80
N GLU A 107 -14.32 -0.85 -10.11
CA GLU A 107 -14.62 -1.95 -11.04
C GLU A 107 -15.56 -1.36 -12.11
N GLY A 108 -15.01 -1.14 -13.31
CA GLY A 108 -15.67 -0.31 -14.33
C GLY A 108 -15.93 1.12 -13.81
N GLU A 109 -17.19 1.56 -13.87
CA GLU A 109 -17.59 2.89 -13.38
C GLU A 109 -17.93 2.92 -11.87
N HIS A 110 -17.92 1.76 -11.20
CA HIS A 110 -18.36 1.64 -9.82
C HIS A 110 -17.20 1.77 -8.84
N ILE A 111 -17.35 2.63 -7.83
CA ILE A 111 -16.41 2.65 -6.70
C ILE A 111 -16.72 1.48 -5.79
N VAL A 112 -15.75 0.59 -5.62
CA VAL A 112 -15.87 -0.62 -4.80
C VAL A 112 -15.10 -0.51 -3.49
N GLY A 113 -14.30 0.53 -3.31
CA GLY A 113 -13.61 0.76 -2.06
C GLY A 113 -12.71 1.99 -2.07
N TYR A 114 -12.14 2.27 -0.91
CA TYR A 114 -11.06 3.22 -0.78
C TYR A 114 -10.08 2.79 0.31
N ALA A 115 -8.84 3.26 0.19
CA ALA A 115 -7.82 3.11 1.21
C ALA A 115 -6.99 4.38 1.34
N VAL A 116 -6.35 4.54 2.50
CA VAL A 116 -5.42 5.62 2.77
C VAL A 116 -4.18 5.00 3.39
N ILE A 117 -3.03 5.28 2.78
CA ILE A 117 -1.72 4.90 3.28
C ILE A 117 -1.05 6.16 3.81
N LYS A 118 -0.61 6.11 5.06
CA LYS A 118 0.20 7.16 5.67
C LYS A 118 1.67 6.82 5.51
N ILE A 119 2.48 7.79 5.15
CA ILE A 119 3.93 7.68 5.02
C ILE A 119 4.58 8.67 5.97
N GLU A 120 5.37 8.18 6.92
CA GLU A 120 6.05 9.00 7.92
C GLU A 120 7.57 8.85 7.77
N PRO A 121 8.35 9.94 7.87
CA PRO A 121 9.78 9.83 8.01
C PRO A 121 10.12 9.16 9.35
N THR A 122 11.19 8.38 9.33
CA THR A 122 11.88 7.81 10.49
C THR A 122 13.33 8.31 10.46
N ASP A 123 14.13 7.99 11.47
CA ASP A 123 15.51 8.47 11.59
C ASP A 123 16.40 8.14 10.37
N PHE A 124 16.06 7.09 9.61
CA PHE A 124 16.88 6.61 8.50
C PHE A 124 16.10 6.28 7.21
N TRP A 125 14.77 6.21 7.27
CA TRP A 125 13.92 5.83 6.12
C TRP A 125 12.47 6.30 6.26
N TYR A 126 11.57 5.87 5.39
CA TYR A 126 10.12 6.15 5.48
C TYR A 126 9.36 4.90 5.89
N LYS A 127 8.42 5.04 6.82
CA LYS A 127 7.48 3.99 7.22
C LYS A 127 6.14 4.24 6.55
N ALA A 128 5.58 3.24 5.88
CA ALA A 128 4.20 3.28 5.40
C ALA A 128 3.26 2.45 6.29
N GLU A 129 2.01 2.89 6.42
CA GLU A 129 0.96 2.20 7.17
C GLU A 129 -0.41 2.43 6.52
N ILE A 130 -1.19 1.37 6.32
CA ILE A 130 -2.60 1.49 5.90
C ILE A 130 -3.42 1.96 7.10
N VAL A 131 -3.76 3.25 7.11
CA VAL A 131 -4.55 3.86 8.20
C VAL A 131 -6.04 3.56 8.06
N LYS A 132 -6.52 3.43 6.82
CA LYS A 132 -7.90 3.06 6.52
C LYS A 132 -7.94 2.23 5.25
N SER A 133 -8.78 1.20 5.24
CA SER A 133 -9.20 0.53 4.02
C SER A 133 -10.63 0.02 4.20
N VAL A 134 -11.45 0.23 3.18
CA VAL A 134 -12.88 -0.09 3.18
C VAL A 134 -13.24 -0.67 1.82
N CYS A 135 -13.90 -1.82 1.84
CA CYS A 135 -14.59 -2.39 0.70
C CYS A 135 -16.10 -2.13 0.84
N PHE A 136 -16.74 -1.70 -0.24
CA PHE A 136 -18.18 -1.53 -0.30
C PHE A 136 -18.82 -2.82 -0.84
N PRO A 137 -19.54 -3.58 -0.01
CA PRO A 137 -20.14 -4.84 -0.46
C PRO A 137 -21.23 -4.58 -1.50
N GLN A 138 -21.44 -5.53 -2.40
CA GLN A 138 -22.64 -5.50 -3.24
C GLN A 138 -23.90 -5.70 -2.38
N ARG A 139 -25.01 -5.08 -2.79
CA ARG A 139 -26.33 -5.31 -2.19
C ARG A 139 -27.22 -6.01 -3.22
N PHE A 140 -27.72 -7.19 -2.87
CA PHE A 140 -28.50 -8.03 -3.79
C PHE A 140 -27.78 -8.36 -5.11
N GLY A 141 -26.45 -8.45 -5.08
CA GLY A 141 -25.62 -8.73 -6.26
C GLY A 141 -25.32 -7.51 -7.14
N GLU A 142 -25.76 -6.32 -6.73
CA GLU A 142 -25.49 -5.06 -7.45
C GLU A 142 -24.51 -4.17 -6.69
N TYR A 143 -23.68 -3.44 -7.43
CA TYR A 143 -22.82 -2.42 -6.85
C TYR A 143 -23.64 -1.30 -6.20
N GLN A 144 -23.17 -0.84 -5.05
CA GLN A 144 -23.75 0.33 -4.41
C GLN A 144 -23.40 1.59 -5.22
N LYS A 145 -24.34 2.53 -5.31
CA LYS A 145 -24.08 3.85 -5.88
C LYS A 145 -23.33 4.70 -4.86
N ILE A 146 -22.01 4.66 -4.92
CA ILE A 146 -21.11 5.46 -4.11
C ILE A 146 -20.66 6.68 -4.92
N SER A 147 -20.73 7.88 -4.35
CA SER A 147 -20.27 9.10 -5.01
C SER A 147 -18.80 9.38 -4.72
N GLU A 148 -18.12 10.09 -5.62
CA GLU A 148 -16.73 10.50 -5.40
C GLU A 148 -16.60 11.45 -4.20
N GLU A 149 -17.56 12.36 -4.01
CA GLU A 149 -17.55 13.31 -2.89
C GLU A 149 -17.63 12.59 -1.53
N TYR A 150 -18.45 11.54 -1.43
CA TYR A 150 -18.53 10.73 -0.22
C TYR A 150 -17.18 10.10 0.10
N VAL A 151 -16.54 9.50 -0.90
CA VAL A 151 -15.25 8.83 -0.74
C VAL A 151 -14.15 9.82 -0.38
N GLN A 152 -14.09 10.98 -1.04
CA GLN A 152 -13.14 12.03 -0.71
C GLN A 152 -13.35 12.56 0.72
N GLY A 153 -14.60 12.67 1.18
CA GLY A 153 -14.90 13.00 2.57
C GLY A 153 -14.38 11.95 3.56
N CYS A 154 -14.59 10.66 3.27
CA CYS A 154 -14.08 9.56 4.08
C CYS A 154 -12.55 9.47 4.09
N ILE A 155 -11.90 9.74 2.96
CA ILE A 155 -10.43 9.82 2.84
C ILE A 155 -9.91 10.99 3.67
N GLY A 156 -10.55 12.16 3.60
CA GLY A 156 -10.21 13.32 4.41
C GLY A 156 -10.24 13.02 5.91
N GLN A 157 -11.34 12.42 6.38
CA GLN A 157 -11.50 12.01 7.78
C GLN A 157 -10.48 10.96 8.24
N ALA A 158 -9.99 10.10 7.33
CA ALA A 158 -8.99 9.10 7.68
C ALA A 158 -7.57 9.69 7.91
N LYS A 159 -7.35 10.95 7.53
CA LYS A 159 -6.06 11.66 7.67
C LYS A 159 -5.98 12.55 8.92
N GLU A 160 -7.11 12.79 9.58
CA GLU A 160 -7.25 13.58 10.83
C GLU A 160 -6.94 12.72 12.06
#